data_AF-A0AAE3KR67-F1
#
_entry.id   AF-A0AAE3KR67-F1
#
_cell.length_a   1.000
_cell.length_b   1.000
_cell.length_c   1.000
_cell.angle_alpha   90.00
_cell.angle_beta   90.00
_cell.angle_gamma   90.00
#
_symmetry.space_group_name_H-M   'P 1'
#
loop_
_entity.id
_entity.type
_entity.pdbx_description
1 polymer ?
#
loop_
_entity_poly.entity_id
_entity_poly.type
_entity_poly.pdbx_seq_one_letter_code
_entity_poly.pdbx_strand_id
1 'polypeptide(L)'
;GFMKAAGRRGIPSCFVVDGEAKVAWVGHTMWLDTVLPDVMSGKYEASALGEKVKAGEKAQKAVFEKMQSDPKAAITAWEAFEKDYPGPGKIMESIKYMLYTQAEQFDKLFAFMGKQADEAIVAKDTMKLNEIAWMLVDPESQIQKPDLALALKAAEKANEFSKGEDPAIMDTLARVYWVKGDKTKAAETQAKAVELANKNEKYKAMAAELEERLKQYKGK
;
A
#
# COMPACT_ATOMS: atom_id res chain seq x y z
N GLY A 1 -20.68 24.06 17.71
CA GLY A 1 -20.20 23.63 16.38
C GLY A 1 -20.97 22.41 15.91
N PHE A 2 -21.20 22.28 14.60
CA PHE A 2 -22.05 21.25 14.00
C PHE A 2 -21.66 19.81 14.42
N MET A 3 -20.37 19.52 14.60
CA MET A 3 -19.87 18.21 15.05
C MET A 3 -20.48 17.77 16.39
N LYS A 4 -20.53 18.66 17.39
CA LYS A 4 -21.12 18.38 18.71
C LYS A 4 -22.64 18.13 18.61
N ALA A 5 -23.32 18.89 17.75
CA ALA A 5 -24.76 18.75 17.53
C ALA A 5 -25.11 17.43 16.81
N ALA A 6 -24.26 16.98 15.90
CA ALA A 6 -24.41 15.71 15.18
C ALA A 6 -23.85 14.48 15.95
N GLY A 7 -23.51 14.63 17.23
CA GLY A 7 -22.95 13.54 18.05
C GLY A 7 -21.56 13.05 17.62
N ARG A 8 -20.86 13.82 16.78
CA ARG A 8 -19.55 13.45 16.22
C ARG A 8 -18.41 13.90 17.12
N ARG A 9 -17.49 12.98 17.39
CA ARG A 9 -16.27 13.20 18.20
C ARG A 9 -14.97 12.89 17.46
N GLY A 10 -15.05 12.36 16.23
CA GLY A 10 -13.90 11.94 15.44
C GLY A 10 -13.92 12.51 14.02
N ILE A 11 -12.73 12.68 13.45
CA ILE A 11 -12.47 13.09 12.06
C ILE A 11 -11.77 11.95 11.30
N PRO A 12 -11.95 11.87 9.96
CA PRO A 12 -12.90 12.61 9.14
C PRO A 12 -14.37 12.21 9.43
N SER A 13 -15.29 13.13 9.16
CA SER A 13 -16.74 12.91 9.27
C SER A 13 -17.44 13.58 8.09
N CYS A 14 -18.47 12.94 7.56
CA CYS A 14 -19.27 13.44 6.45
C CYS A 14 -20.77 13.29 6.74
N PHE A 15 -21.56 14.12 6.05
CA PHE A 15 -23.02 14.05 6.03
C PHE A 15 -23.42 13.65 4.61
N VAL A 16 -24.24 12.62 4.48
CA VAL A 16 -24.88 12.25 3.23
C VAL A 16 -26.29 12.82 3.26
N VAL A 17 -26.58 13.68 2.29
CA VAL A 17 -27.89 14.34 2.13
C VAL A 17 -28.56 13.75 0.90
N ASP A 18 -29.83 13.36 1.03
CA ASP A 18 -30.61 12.76 -0.07
C ASP A 18 -31.14 13.81 -1.05
N GLY A 19 -31.88 13.33 -2.07
CA GLY A 19 -32.53 14.19 -3.05
C GLY A 19 -33.65 15.08 -2.50
N GLU A 20 -34.10 14.85 -1.26
CA GLU A 20 -35.13 15.62 -0.57
C GLU A 20 -34.53 16.58 0.48
N ALA A 21 -33.21 16.81 0.43
CA ALA A 21 -32.46 17.63 1.38
C ALA A 21 -32.51 17.14 2.84
N LYS A 22 -32.79 15.84 3.07
CA LYS A 22 -32.74 15.21 4.38
C LYS A 22 -31.39 14.53 4.58
N VAL A 23 -30.89 14.54 5.82
CA VAL A 23 -29.67 13.83 6.19
C VAL A 23 -29.97 12.33 6.22
N ALA A 24 -29.50 11.59 5.22
CA ALA A 24 -29.65 10.15 5.11
C ALA A 24 -28.75 9.39 6.08
N TRP A 25 -27.52 9.88 6.27
CA TRP A 25 -26.51 9.24 7.12
C TRP A 25 -25.40 10.23 7.50
N VAL A 26 -24.76 9.99 8.66
CA VAL A 26 -23.61 10.76 9.15
C VAL A 26 -22.55 9.82 9.70
N GLY A 27 -21.31 9.90 9.20
CA GLY A 27 -20.24 9.03 9.68
C GLY A 27 -18.89 9.24 9.00
N HIS A 28 -17.99 8.27 9.18
CA HIS A 28 -16.63 8.34 8.64
C HIS A 28 -16.61 8.10 7.12
N THR A 29 -15.84 8.88 6.37
CA THR A 29 -15.86 8.89 4.90
C THR A 29 -15.56 7.55 4.24
N MET A 30 -14.84 6.64 4.92
CA MET A 30 -14.58 5.28 4.40
C MET A 30 -15.86 4.48 4.09
N TRP A 31 -16.98 4.80 4.74
CA TRP A 31 -18.24 4.06 4.60
C TRP A 31 -19.13 4.59 3.48
N LEU A 32 -18.69 5.59 2.73
CA LEU A 32 -19.50 6.19 1.66
C LEU A 32 -19.91 5.16 0.62
N ASP A 33 -19.00 4.28 0.16
CA ASP A 33 -19.33 3.24 -0.82
C ASP A 33 -20.35 2.21 -0.29
N THR A 34 -20.45 2.07 1.03
CA THR A 34 -21.45 1.20 1.67
C THR A 34 -22.84 1.84 1.71
N VAL A 35 -22.91 3.17 1.73
CA VAL A 35 -24.13 3.96 1.98
C VAL A 35 -24.68 4.59 0.70
N LEU A 36 -23.82 5.15 -0.15
CA LEU A 36 -24.22 5.92 -1.33
C LEU A 36 -25.10 5.13 -2.31
N PRO A 37 -24.86 3.84 -2.62
CA PRO A 37 -25.72 3.11 -3.55
C PRO A 37 -27.20 3.08 -3.12
N ASP A 38 -27.45 2.87 -1.82
CA ASP A 38 -28.79 2.80 -1.25
C ASP A 38 -29.46 4.18 -1.28
N VAL A 39 -28.73 5.24 -0.91
CA VAL A 39 -29.23 6.63 -0.96
C VAL A 39 -29.52 7.07 -2.40
N MET A 40 -28.63 6.77 -3.34
CA MET A 40 -28.81 7.09 -4.77
C MET A 40 -30.00 6.37 -5.40
N SER A 41 -30.36 5.19 -4.88
CA SER A 41 -31.55 4.46 -5.34
C SER A 41 -32.87 5.09 -4.87
N GLY A 42 -32.81 5.99 -3.88
CA GLY A 42 -33.99 6.54 -3.19
C GLY A 42 -34.76 5.54 -2.34
N LYS A 43 -34.31 4.28 -2.25
CA LYS A 43 -34.95 3.19 -1.50
C LYS A 43 -34.10 2.81 -0.29
N TYR A 44 -34.13 3.64 0.75
CA TYR A 44 -33.39 3.38 1.97
C TYR A 44 -34.19 3.78 3.21
N GLU A 45 -33.87 3.12 4.33
CA GLU A 45 -34.25 3.55 5.67
C GLU A 45 -33.00 4.06 6.39
N ALA A 46 -33.04 5.28 6.94
CA ALA A 46 -31.85 5.90 7.54
C ALA A 46 -31.26 5.06 8.70
N SER A 47 -32.12 4.38 9.47
CA SER A 47 -31.70 3.45 10.52
C SER A 47 -30.93 2.26 9.96
N ALA A 48 -31.39 1.67 8.85
CA ALA A 48 -30.78 0.51 8.21
C ALA A 48 -29.37 0.83 7.68
N LEU A 49 -29.17 2.03 7.12
CA LEU A 49 -27.83 2.51 6.73
C LEU A 49 -26.89 2.57 7.94
N GLY A 50 -27.38 3.08 9.06
CA GLY A 50 -26.63 3.13 10.33
C GLY A 50 -26.28 1.75 10.87
N GLU A 51 -27.20 0.78 10.80
CA GLU A 51 -26.97 -0.60 11.24
C GLU A 51 -25.95 -1.33 10.35
N LYS A 52 -26.05 -1.16 9.03
CA LYS A 52 -25.09 -1.71 8.06
C LYS A 52 -23.67 -1.23 8.33
N VAL A 53 -23.51 0.08 8.56
CA VAL A 53 -22.20 0.65 8.92
C VAL A 53 -21.71 0.15 10.27
N LYS A 54 -22.56 0.10 11.31
CA LYS A 54 -22.16 -0.44 12.63
C LYS A 54 -21.71 -1.90 12.56
N ALA A 55 -22.38 -2.72 11.75
CA ALA A 55 -21.98 -4.10 11.51
C ALA A 55 -20.60 -4.16 10.85
N GLY A 56 -20.35 -3.29 9.87
CA GLY A 56 -19.05 -3.13 9.23
C GLY A 56 -17.96 -2.66 10.20
N GLU A 57 -18.22 -1.65 11.03
CA GLU A 57 -17.27 -1.16 12.05
C GLU A 57 -16.92 -2.27 13.05
N LYS A 58 -17.89 -3.11 13.43
CA LYS A 58 -17.66 -4.28 14.29
C LYS A 58 -16.78 -5.32 13.59
N ALA A 59 -17.03 -5.60 12.32
CA ALA A 59 -16.22 -6.54 11.53
C ALA A 59 -14.79 -6.01 11.35
N GLN A 60 -14.63 -4.72 11.03
CA GLN A 60 -13.34 -4.04 10.96
C GLN A 60 -12.57 -4.15 12.29
N LYS A 61 -13.24 -3.88 13.42
CA LYS A 61 -12.63 -4.01 14.75
C LYS A 61 -12.15 -5.43 15.01
N ALA A 62 -12.94 -6.44 14.63
CA ALA A 62 -12.56 -7.84 14.80
C ALA A 62 -11.30 -8.22 13.99
N VAL A 63 -11.09 -7.63 12.80
CA VAL A 63 -9.83 -7.80 12.05
C VAL A 63 -8.64 -7.28 12.86
N PHE A 64 -8.73 -6.07 13.39
CA PHE A 64 -7.65 -5.46 14.16
C PHE A 64 -7.37 -6.18 15.49
N GLU A 65 -8.41 -6.61 16.21
CA GLU A 65 -8.25 -7.39 17.44
C GLU A 65 -7.53 -8.72 17.17
N LYS A 66 -7.87 -9.40 16.07
CA LYS A 66 -7.20 -10.64 15.66
C LYS A 66 -5.79 -10.39 15.20
N MET A 67 -5.50 -9.29 14.51
CA MET A 67 -4.13 -8.99 14.08
C MET A 67 -3.14 -8.93 15.25
N GLN A 68 -3.58 -8.48 16.42
CA GLN A 68 -2.73 -8.40 17.63
C GLN A 68 -2.52 -9.76 18.32
N SER A 69 -3.34 -10.77 18.04
CA SER A 69 -3.40 -12.02 18.81
C SER A 69 -3.22 -13.29 17.99
N ASP A 70 -3.77 -13.32 16.78
CA ASP A 70 -3.75 -14.43 15.83
C ASP A 70 -3.78 -13.89 14.39
N PRO A 71 -2.60 -13.61 13.78
CA PRO A 71 -2.50 -13.09 12.42
C PRO A 71 -3.17 -13.98 11.36
N LYS A 72 -3.22 -15.30 11.56
CA LYS A 72 -3.87 -16.23 10.62
C LYS A 72 -5.40 -16.10 10.69
N ALA A 73 -5.95 -16.01 11.90
CA ALA A 73 -7.38 -15.70 12.05
C ALA A 73 -7.72 -14.30 11.55
N ALA A 74 -6.81 -13.33 11.67
CA ALA A 74 -6.99 -11.98 11.16
C ALA A 74 -7.12 -11.94 9.64
N ILE A 75 -6.37 -12.78 8.91
CA ILE A 75 -6.53 -12.96 7.46
C ILE A 75 -7.94 -13.44 7.11
N THR A 76 -8.46 -14.44 7.83
CA THR A 76 -9.82 -14.96 7.57
C THR A 76 -10.88 -13.90 7.85
N ALA A 77 -10.73 -13.14 8.94
CA ALA A 77 -11.61 -12.03 9.26
C ALA A 77 -11.54 -10.91 8.21
N TRP A 78 -10.34 -10.62 7.70
CA TRP A 78 -10.13 -9.63 6.65
C TRP A 78 -10.80 -10.06 5.33
N GLU A 79 -10.64 -11.31 4.91
CA GLU A 79 -11.25 -11.83 3.68
C GLU A 79 -12.78 -11.75 3.72
N ALA A 80 -13.39 -12.02 4.89
CA ALA A 80 -14.82 -11.83 5.10
C ALA A 80 -15.22 -10.35 5.07
N PHE A 81 -14.47 -9.49 5.78
CA PHE A 81 -14.71 -8.04 5.79
C PHE A 81 -14.64 -7.42 4.39
N GLU A 82 -13.60 -7.72 3.63
CA GLU A 82 -13.41 -7.19 2.28
C GLU A 82 -14.51 -7.64 1.32
N LYS A 83 -14.97 -8.90 1.46
CA LYS A 83 -16.08 -9.42 0.67
C LYS A 83 -17.38 -8.67 0.96
N ASP A 84 -17.71 -8.45 2.23
CA ASP A 84 -18.98 -7.85 2.63
C ASP A 84 -18.97 -6.31 2.49
N TYR A 85 -17.78 -5.69 2.57
CA TYR A 85 -17.58 -4.24 2.54
C TYR A 85 -16.45 -3.87 1.54
N PRO A 86 -16.65 -4.04 0.22
CA PRO A 86 -15.60 -3.89 -0.78
C PRO A 86 -14.99 -2.48 -0.86
N GLY A 87 -15.78 -1.43 -0.65
CA GLY A 87 -15.27 -0.05 -0.61
C GLY A 87 -14.31 0.19 0.56
N PRO A 88 -14.76 0.00 1.82
CA PRO A 88 -13.88 -0.01 2.98
C PRO A 88 -12.69 -0.95 2.85
N GLY A 89 -12.90 -2.16 2.30
CA GLY A 89 -11.87 -3.15 2.01
C GLY A 89 -10.79 -2.60 1.07
N LYS A 90 -11.17 -1.92 -0.01
CA LYS A 90 -10.23 -1.29 -0.95
C LYS A 90 -9.46 -0.14 -0.30
N ILE A 91 -10.12 0.70 0.49
CA ILE A 91 -9.47 1.81 1.22
C ILE A 91 -8.41 1.28 2.20
N MET A 92 -8.69 0.14 2.83
CA MET A 92 -7.82 -0.48 3.82
C MET A 92 -6.90 -1.55 3.24
N GLU A 93 -6.82 -1.71 1.92
CA GLU A 93 -6.15 -2.86 1.29
C GLU A 93 -4.67 -2.99 1.68
N SER A 94 -4.01 -1.90 2.06
CA SER A 94 -2.62 -1.89 2.55
C SER A 94 -2.38 -2.75 3.79
N ILE A 95 -3.43 -3.03 4.57
CA ILE A 95 -3.36 -3.91 5.75
C ILE A 95 -2.95 -5.35 5.39
N LYS A 96 -3.23 -5.78 4.16
CA LYS A 96 -2.86 -7.11 3.66
C LYS A 96 -1.36 -7.35 3.71
N TYR A 97 -0.54 -6.32 3.43
CA TYR A 97 0.91 -6.43 3.53
C TYR A 97 1.34 -6.85 4.95
N MET A 98 0.84 -6.12 5.95
CA MET A 98 1.14 -6.41 7.36
C MET A 98 0.61 -7.79 7.78
N LEU A 99 -0.64 -8.10 7.43
CA LEU A 99 -1.28 -9.36 7.77
C LEU A 99 -0.53 -10.57 7.19
N TYR A 100 -0.22 -10.55 5.90
CA TYR A 100 0.44 -11.67 5.24
C TYR A 100 1.89 -11.82 5.71
N THR A 101 2.59 -10.72 5.99
CA THR A 101 3.96 -10.77 6.53
C THR A 101 3.97 -11.38 7.93
N GLN A 102 3.14 -10.88 8.86
CA GLN A 102 3.08 -11.38 10.24
C GLN A 102 2.59 -12.83 10.34
N ALA A 103 1.72 -13.25 9.43
CA ALA A 103 1.22 -14.63 9.36
C ALA A 103 2.14 -15.56 8.55
N GLU A 104 3.27 -15.06 8.04
CA GLU A 104 4.22 -15.75 7.15
C GLU A 104 3.53 -16.36 5.90
N GLN A 105 2.46 -15.73 5.42
CA GLN A 105 1.70 -16.13 4.23
C GLN A 105 2.29 -15.49 2.96
N PHE A 106 3.56 -15.79 2.66
CA PHE A 106 4.30 -15.12 1.59
C PHE A 106 3.70 -15.34 0.19
N ASP A 107 3.07 -16.49 -0.09
CA ASP A 107 2.37 -16.71 -1.37
C ASP A 107 1.22 -15.71 -1.56
N LYS A 108 0.44 -15.46 -0.50
CA LYS A 108 -0.63 -14.45 -0.52
C LYS A 108 -0.05 -13.03 -0.63
N LEU A 109 1.07 -12.77 0.07
CA LEU A 109 1.79 -11.50 -0.01
C LEU A 109 2.23 -11.20 -1.45
N PHE A 110 2.92 -12.14 -2.10
CA PHE A 110 3.44 -11.94 -3.45
C PHE A 110 2.33 -11.85 -4.49
N ALA A 111 1.25 -12.63 -4.37
CA ALA A 111 0.08 -12.47 -5.23
C ALA A 111 -0.55 -11.08 -5.08
N PHE A 112 -0.69 -10.58 -3.85
CA PHE A 112 -1.20 -9.24 -3.59
C PHE A 112 -0.27 -8.15 -4.15
N MET A 113 1.02 -8.21 -3.86
CA MET A 113 2.01 -7.25 -4.36
C MET A 113 2.14 -7.30 -5.89
N GLY A 114 1.98 -8.48 -6.50
CA GLY A 114 1.95 -8.66 -7.95
C GLY A 114 0.79 -7.92 -8.59
N LYS A 115 -0.42 -8.05 -8.03
CA LYS A 115 -1.58 -7.26 -8.47
C LYS A 115 -1.36 -5.76 -8.32
N GLN A 116 -0.79 -5.32 -7.19
CA GLN A 116 -0.45 -3.92 -6.97
C GLN A 116 0.59 -3.41 -7.97
N ALA A 117 1.58 -4.23 -8.34
CA ALA A 117 2.56 -3.89 -9.36
C ALA A 117 1.89 -3.76 -10.74
N ASP A 118 0.96 -4.65 -11.09
CA ASP A 118 0.22 -4.55 -12.36
C ASP A 118 -0.65 -3.29 -12.42
N GLU A 119 -1.37 -2.96 -11.34
CA GLU A 119 -2.14 -1.70 -11.22
C GLU A 119 -1.22 -0.48 -11.37
N ALA A 120 -0.05 -0.48 -10.70
CA ALA A 120 0.92 0.60 -10.77
C ALA A 120 1.59 0.71 -12.16
N ILE A 121 1.79 -0.41 -12.87
CA ILE A 121 2.28 -0.40 -14.26
C ILE A 121 1.27 0.29 -15.17
N VAL A 122 -0.01 -0.04 -15.05
CA VAL A 122 -1.07 0.60 -15.83
C VAL A 122 -1.15 2.09 -15.55
N ALA A 123 -1.02 2.48 -14.28
CA ALA A 123 -1.01 3.89 -13.87
C ALA A 123 0.30 4.64 -14.15
N LYS A 124 1.36 3.93 -14.54
CA LYS A 124 2.75 4.44 -14.62
C LYS A 124 3.21 5.09 -13.31
N ASP A 125 2.79 4.55 -12.18
CA ASP A 125 3.17 5.03 -10.86
C ASP A 125 4.57 4.52 -10.50
N THR A 126 5.58 5.32 -10.84
CA THR A 126 6.99 5.01 -10.60
C THR A 126 7.30 4.81 -9.11
N MET A 127 6.68 5.62 -8.25
CA MET A 127 6.93 5.57 -6.81
C MET A 127 6.34 4.32 -6.20
N LYS A 128 5.12 3.92 -6.61
CA LYS A 128 4.52 2.68 -6.14
C LYS A 128 5.30 1.46 -6.59
N LEU A 129 5.78 1.43 -7.84
CA LEU A 129 6.61 0.35 -8.34
C LEU A 129 7.95 0.26 -7.58
N ASN A 130 8.57 1.41 -7.31
CA ASN A 130 9.77 1.47 -6.49
C ASN A 130 9.54 0.93 -5.08
N GLU A 131 8.44 1.36 -4.44
CA GLU A 131 8.05 0.91 -3.10
C GLU A 131 7.90 -0.62 -3.03
N ILE A 132 7.18 -1.20 -4.00
CA ILE A 132 6.97 -2.66 -4.10
C ILE A 132 8.30 -3.39 -4.25
N ALA A 133 9.19 -2.91 -5.13
CA ALA A 133 10.50 -3.52 -5.33
C ALA A 133 11.35 -3.44 -4.05
N TRP A 134 11.42 -2.27 -3.41
CA TRP A 134 12.20 -2.06 -2.20
C TRP A 134 11.74 -2.97 -1.06
N MET A 135 10.43 -3.07 -0.79
CA MET A 135 9.89 -3.96 0.25
C MET A 135 10.36 -5.42 0.14
N LEU A 136 10.61 -5.88 -1.09
CA LEU A 136 11.06 -7.26 -1.36
C LEU A 136 12.57 -7.45 -1.18
N VAL A 137 13.39 -6.41 -1.34
CA VAL A 137 14.87 -6.54 -1.34
C VAL A 137 15.57 -5.73 -0.25
N ASP A 138 14.78 -5.04 0.58
CA ASP A 138 15.25 -4.30 1.75
C ASP A 138 16.05 -5.26 2.67
N PRO A 139 17.32 -4.96 3.00
CA PRO A 139 18.12 -5.74 3.93
C PRO A 139 17.47 -5.94 5.32
N GLU A 140 16.58 -5.04 5.73
CA GLU A 140 15.87 -5.11 7.01
C GLU A 140 14.52 -5.86 6.92
N SER A 141 14.17 -6.34 5.73
CA SER A 141 12.91 -7.05 5.51
C SER A 141 12.83 -8.38 6.28
N GLN A 142 11.64 -8.68 6.79
CA GLN A 142 11.32 -9.99 7.39
C GLN A 142 11.13 -11.09 6.32
N ILE A 143 11.08 -10.71 5.03
CA ILE A 143 10.87 -11.63 3.92
C ILE A 143 12.19 -12.37 3.62
N GLN A 144 12.36 -13.57 4.19
CA GLN A 144 13.58 -14.37 4.02
C GLN A 144 13.79 -14.87 2.57
N LYS A 145 12.70 -15.09 1.83
CA LYS A 145 12.70 -15.62 0.46
C LYS A 145 11.83 -14.73 -0.42
N PRO A 146 12.34 -13.57 -0.86
CA PRO A 146 11.56 -12.65 -1.66
C PRO A 146 11.34 -13.18 -3.08
N ASP A 147 10.21 -12.81 -3.66
CA ASP A 147 9.98 -12.98 -5.10
C ASP A 147 10.83 -11.98 -5.90
N LEU A 148 12.04 -12.41 -6.25
CA LEU A 148 12.99 -11.59 -7.01
C LEU A 148 12.54 -11.32 -8.45
N ALA A 149 11.63 -12.13 -9.00
CA ALA A 149 11.08 -11.87 -10.33
C ALA A 149 10.09 -10.70 -10.27
N LEU A 150 9.24 -10.66 -9.24
CA LEU A 150 8.36 -9.53 -8.97
C LEU A 150 9.17 -8.26 -8.66
N ALA A 151 10.18 -8.35 -7.79
CA ALA A 151 11.03 -7.20 -7.45
C ALA A 151 11.72 -6.61 -8.68
N LEU A 152 12.27 -7.47 -9.56
CA LEU A 152 12.91 -7.03 -10.79
C LEU A 152 11.91 -6.39 -11.76
N LYS A 153 10.76 -7.02 -12.00
CA LYS A 153 9.71 -6.48 -12.86
C LYS A 153 9.29 -5.07 -12.41
N ALA A 154 9.06 -4.89 -11.11
CA ALA A 154 8.66 -3.60 -10.55
C ALA A 154 9.77 -2.54 -10.68
N ALA A 155 11.01 -2.87 -10.30
CA ALA A 155 12.14 -1.95 -10.37
C ALA A 155 12.50 -1.55 -11.82
N GLU A 156 12.49 -2.50 -12.76
CA GLU A 156 12.74 -2.22 -14.18
C GLU A 156 11.66 -1.30 -14.76
N LYS A 157 10.37 -1.54 -14.46
CA LYS A 157 9.28 -0.69 -14.92
C LYS A 157 9.32 0.71 -14.29
N ALA A 158 9.64 0.80 -13.00
CA ALA A 158 9.87 2.07 -12.34
C ALA A 158 10.97 2.88 -13.03
N ASN A 159 12.11 2.23 -13.32
CA ASN A 159 13.26 2.85 -13.98
C ASN A 159 12.98 3.23 -15.43
N GLU A 160 12.25 2.39 -16.17
CA GLU A 160 11.80 2.69 -17.53
C GLU A 160 10.91 3.94 -17.57
N PHE A 161 9.90 4.00 -16.69
CA PHE A 161 8.96 5.13 -16.66
C PHE A 161 9.57 6.41 -16.11
N SER A 162 10.57 6.31 -15.23
CA SER A 162 11.39 7.45 -14.79
C SER A 162 12.53 7.80 -15.75
N LYS A 163 12.67 7.07 -16.87
CA LYS A 163 13.74 7.22 -17.86
C LYS A 163 15.15 7.08 -17.29
N GLY A 164 15.30 6.42 -16.14
CA GLY A 164 16.57 6.30 -15.43
C GLY A 164 17.08 7.62 -14.87
N GLU A 165 16.19 8.56 -14.55
CA GLU A 165 16.56 9.89 -14.03
C GLU A 165 16.32 10.04 -12.52
N ASP A 166 15.70 9.04 -11.86
CA ASP A 166 15.47 9.05 -10.41
C ASP A 166 16.50 8.16 -9.67
N PRO A 167 17.42 8.74 -8.87
CA PRO A 167 18.44 7.99 -8.14
C PRO A 167 17.88 6.96 -7.16
N ALA A 168 16.73 7.22 -6.53
CA ALA A 168 16.14 6.29 -5.56
C ALA A 168 15.60 5.04 -6.25
N ILE A 169 15.07 5.20 -7.46
CA ILE A 169 14.63 4.09 -8.30
C ILE A 169 15.84 3.28 -8.80
N MET A 170 16.91 3.95 -9.21
CA MET A 170 18.14 3.28 -9.62
C MET A 170 18.80 2.50 -8.48
N ASP A 171 18.81 3.05 -7.26
CA ASP A 171 19.31 2.38 -6.06
C ASP A 171 18.54 1.08 -5.78
N THR A 172 17.20 1.15 -5.85
CA THR A 172 16.35 -0.04 -5.67
C THR A 172 16.61 -1.08 -6.77
N LEU A 173 16.71 -0.68 -8.03
CA LEU A 173 17.04 -1.60 -9.12
C LEU A 173 18.43 -2.24 -8.94
N ALA A 174 19.43 -1.46 -8.53
CA ALA A 174 20.76 -1.96 -8.21
C ALA A 174 20.72 -2.99 -7.06
N ARG A 175 19.90 -2.73 -6.04
CA ARG A 175 19.67 -3.66 -4.93
C ARG A 175 19.04 -4.96 -5.40
N VAL A 176 18.06 -4.91 -6.30
CA VAL A 176 17.46 -6.13 -6.88
C VAL A 176 18.51 -6.95 -7.63
N TYR A 177 19.33 -6.31 -8.48
CA TYR A 177 20.43 -7.00 -9.17
C TYR A 177 21.40 -7.65 -8.19
N TRP A 178 21.75 -6.94 -7.12
CA TRP A 178 22.65 -7.44 -6.09
C TRP A 178 22.11 -8.71 -5.41
N VAL A 179 20.87 -8.67 -4.93
CA VAL A 179 20.25 -9.82 -4.24
C VAL A 179 20.07 -11.02 -5.19
N LYS A 180 19.84 -10.75 -6.49
CA LYS A 180 19.78 -11.78 -7.53
C LYS A 180 21.17 -12.34 -7.92
N GLY A 181 22.25 -11.71 -7.47
CA GLY A 181 23.63 -12.13 -7.73
C GLY A 181 24.28 -11.50 -8.96
N ASP A 182 23.60 -10.58 -9.67
CA ASP A 182 24.16 -9.84 -10.81
C ASP A 182 24.97 -8.63 -10.31
N LYS A 183 26.14 -8.93 -9.73
CA LYS A 183 27.00 -7.93 -9.08
C LYS A 183 27.47 -6.84 -10.04
N THR A 184 27.72 -7.19 -11.30
CA THR A 184 28.15 -6.24 -12.33
C THR A 184 27.05 -5.21 -12.59
N LYS A 185 25.81 -5.65 -12.87
CA LYS A 185 24.70 -4.70 -13.08
C LYS A 185 24.37 -3.91 -11.83
N ALA A 186 24.48 -4.52 -10.65
CA ALA A 186 24.29 -3.81 -9.38
C ALA A 186 25.27 -2.64 -9.25
N ALA A 187 26.57 -2.90 -9.41
CA ALA A 187 27.59 -1.86 -9.29
C ALA A 187 27.47 -0.77 -10.37
N GLU A 188 27.18 -1.14 -11.62
CA GLU A 188 26.97 -0.19 -12.72
C GLU A 188 25.74 0.70 -12.50
N THR A 189 24.62 0.10 -12.09
CA THR A 189 23.36 0.83 -11.83
C THR A 189 23.52 1.75 -10.63
N GLN A 190 24.15 1.28 -9.56
CA GLN A 190 24.41 2.07 -8.36
C GLN A 190 25.36 3.25 -8.64
N ALA A 191 26.39 3.06 -9.48
CA ALA A 191 27.30 4.14 -9.83
C ALA A 191 26.56 5.29 -10.54
N LYS A 192 25.62 4.98 -11.43
CA LYS A 192 24.77 5.98 -12.08
C LYS A 192 23.84 6.67 -11.09
N ALA A 193 23.27 5.92 -10.13
CA ALA A 193 22.45 6.49 -9.05
C ALA A 193 23.23 7.54 -8.24
N VAL A 194 24.46 7.21 -7.83
CA VAL A 194 25.38 8.15 -7.13
C VAL A 194 25.67 9.38 -7.98
N GLU A 195 25.98 9.21 -9.26
CA GLU A 195 26.25 10.33 -10.17
C GLU A 195 25.07 11.29 -10.28
N LEU A 196 23.85 10.76 -10.46
CA LEU A 196 22.63 11.58 -10.53
C LEU A 196 22.33 12.26 -9.19
N ALA A 197 22.49 11.56 -8.08
CA ALA A 197 22.24 12.12 -6.75
C ALA A 197 23.19 13.28 -6.42
N ASN A 198 24.47 13.16 -6.78
CA ASN A 198 25.46 14.21 -6.58
C ASN A 198 25.26 15.45 -7.46
N LYS A 199 24.59 15.29 -8.62
CA LYS A 199 24.30 16.40 -9.55
C LYS A 199 23.00 17.15 -9.22
N ASN A 200 22.17 16.63 -8.31
CA ASN A 200 20.85 17.18 -8.03
C ASN A 200 20.66 17.40 -6.53
N GLU A 201 20.56 18.67 -6.12
CA GLU A 201 20.40 19.07 -4.72
C GLU A 201 19.22 18.38 -4.01
N LYS A 202 18.16 18.00 -4.74
CA LYS A 202 17.03 17.23 -4.20
C LYS A 202 17.48 15.90 -3.57
N TYR A 203 18.49 15.26 -4.13
CA TYR A 203 18.96 13.92 -3.76
C TYR A 203 20.31 13.93 -3.03
N LYS A 204 20.86 15.10 -2.74
CA LYS A 204 22.17 15.22 -2.08
C LYS A 204 22.21 14.55 -0.71
N ALA A 205 21.08 14.58 0.01
CA ALA A 205 20.96 13.95 1.32
C ALA A 205 21.12 12.41 1.28
N MET A 206 20.78 11.75 0.15
CA MET A 206 20.92 10.30 0.01
C MET A 206 22.24 9.86 -0.64
N ALA A 207 23.01 10.79 -1.23
CA ALA A 207 24.22 10.46 -1.98
C ALA A 207 25.24 9.64 -1.17
N ALA A 208 25.43 9.97 0.11
CA ALA A 208 26.33 9.24 1.00
C ALA A 208 25.93 7.77 1.18
N GLU A 209 24.64 7.50 1.39
CA GLU A 209 24.11 6.14 1.53
C GLU A 209 24.27 5.35 0.22
N LEU A 210 24.03 6.00 -0.93
CA LEU A 210 24.21 5.39 -2.24
C LEU A 210 25.69 5.02 -2.50
N GLU A 211 26.62 5.87 -2.07
CA GLU A 211 28.05 5.62 -2.17
C GLU A 211 28.52 4.47 -1.27
N GLU A 212 27.96 4.33 -0.06
CA GLU A 212 28.22 3.19 0.80
C GLU A 212 27.73 1.88 0.17
N ARG A 213 26.50 1.86 -0.38
CA ARG A 213 26.01 0.71 -1.14
C ARG A 213 26.88 0.40 -2.36
N LEU A 214 27.38 1.42 -3.08
CA LEU A 214 28.30 1.21 -4.20
C LEU A 214 29.61 0.55 -3.77
N LYS A 215 30.18 0.96 -2.63
CA LYS A 215 31.37 0.32 -2.04
C LYS A 215 31.10 -1.13 -1.70
N GLN A 216 29.92 -1.43 -1.12
CA GLN A 216 29.50 -2.81 -0.85
C GLN A 216 29.46 -3.64 -2.12
N TYR A 217 28.90 -3.11 -3.22
CA TYR A 217 28.75 -3.86 -4.47
C TYR A 217 30.07 -4.09 -5.21
N LYS A 218 31.05 -3.20 -5.04
CA LYS A 218 32.40 -3.35 -5.62
C LYS A 218 33.35 -4.21 -4.79
N GLY A 219 33.07 -4.38 -3.49
CA GLY A 219 33.97 -5.02 -2.53
C GLY A 219 33.81 -6.55 -2.36
N LYS A 220 32.90 -7.21 -3.09
CA LYS A 220 32.67 -8.67 -3.01
C LYS A 220 32.37 -9.25 -4.37
#